data_AF-A0A2N8NGC0-F1
#
_entry.id   AF-A0A2N8NGC0-F1
#
_cell.length_a   1.000
_cell.length_b   1.000
_cell.length_c   1.000
_cell.angle_alpha   90.00
_cell.angle_beta   90.00
_cell.angle_gamma   90.00
#
_symmetry.space_group_name_H-M   'P 1'
#
loop_
_entity.id
_entity.type
_entity.pdbx_description
1 polymer ?
#
loop_
_entity_poly.entity_id
_entity_poly.type
_entity_poly.pdbx_seq_one_letter_code
_entity_poly.pdbx_strand_id
1 'polypeptide(L)'
;MTEEEIIRRESPEMEALFDGLASVAEQMSEIAATHRPLFGGDVYLTGREVTERLFISRRTLQDYRDRGLLPYTRIGGKMLYKL
;
A
#
# COMPACT_ATOMS: atom_id res chain seq x y z
N MET A 1 19.01 8.73 45.72
CA MET A 1 19.69 8.00 44.64
C MET A 1 18.68 7.00 44.12
N THR A 2 18.14 7.21 42.93
CA THR A 2 17.10 6.37 42.33
C THR A 2 17.75 5.04 41.95
N GLU A 3 17.34 3.95 42.60
CA GLU A 3 17.75 2.60 42.26
C GLU A 3 17.40 2.36 40.78
N GLU A 4 18.40 2.05 39.94
CA GLU A 4 18.14 1.54 38.60
C GLU A 4 17.47 0.17 38.77
N GLU A 5 16.17 0.13 38.53
CA GLU A 5 15.35 -1.07 38.56
C GLU A 5 15.84 -2.02 37.45
N ILE A 6 16.68 -2.99 37.83
CA ILE A 6 17.28 -3.94 36.89
C ILE A 6 16.17 -4.84 36.34
N ILE A 7 15.67 -4.50 35.15
CA ILE A 7 14.71 -5.32 34.41
C ILE A 7 15.39 -6.63 34.01
N ARG A 8 14.93 -7.73 34.61
CA ARG A 8 15.42 -9.08 34.30
C ARG A 8 14.65 -9.67 33.11
N ARG A 9 15.27 -10.61 32.41
CA ARG A 9 14.69 -11.25 31.21
C ARG A 9 13.34 -11.94 31.47
N GLU A 10 13.13 -12.39 32.69
CA GLU A 10 11.93 -13.10 33.17
C GLU A 10 10.95 -12.15 33.89
N SER A 11 11.19 -10.84 33.82
CA SER A 11 10.28 -9.88 34.45
C SER A 11 8.99 -9.79 33.65
N PRO A 12 7.84 -9.59 34.32
CA PRO A 12 6.55 -9.45 33.64
C PRO A 12 6.53 -8.28 32.65
N GLU A 13 7.36 -7.26 32.87
CA GLU A 13 7.55 -6.13 31.93
C GLU A 13 8.26 -6.57 30.64
N MET A 14 9.25 -7.46 30.72
CA MET A 14 9.90 -8.02 29.52
C MET A 14 9.00 -9.00 28.77
N GLU A 15 8.21 -9.80 29.48
CA GLU A 15 7.21 -10.66 28.83
C GLU A 15 6.19 -9.83 28.05
N ALA A 16 5.62 -8.79 28.69
CA ALA A 16 4.69 -7.87 28.04
C ALA A 16 5.32 -7.15 26.83
N LEU A 17 6.62 -6.83 26.89
CA LEU A 17 7.36 -6.25 25.76
C LEU A 17 7.44 -7.23 24.58
N PHE A 18 7.78 -8.49 24.84
CA PHE A 18 7.89 -9.52 23.79
C PHE A 18 6.52 -9.84 23.18
N ASP A 19 5.47 -9.90 23.99
CA ASP A 19 4.09 -10.09 23.51
C ASP A 19 3.64 -8.91 22.65
N GLY A 20 3.98 -7.67 23.06
CA GLY A 20 3.73 -6.48 22.26
C GLY A 20 4.46 -6.51 20.91
N LEU A 21 5.75 -6.90 20.90
CA LEU A 21 6.54 -7.06 19.68
C LEU A 21 5.96 -8.15 18.75
N ALA A 22 5.54 -9.28 19.32
CA ALA A 22 4.90 -10.35 18.55
C ALA A 22 3.58 -9.90 17.92
N SER A 23 2.74 -9.19 18.68
CA SER A 23 1.47 -8.65 18.18
C SER A 23 1.67 -7.64 17.04
N VAL A 24 2.65 -6.74 17.17
CA VAL A 24 2.99 -5.79 16.08
C VAL A 24 3.50 -6.51 14.85
N ALA A 25 4.32 -7.56 15.01
CA ALA A 25 4.81 -8.36 13.88
C ALA A 25 3.69 -9.12 13.17
N GLU A 26 2.70 -9.63 13.91
CA GLU A 26 1.52 -10.28 13.37
C GLU A 26 0.65 -9.27 12.58
N GLN A 27 0.37 -8.11 13.16
CA GLN A 27 -0.36 -7.04 12.49
C GLN A 27 0.36 -6.55 11.22
N MET A 28 1.69 -6.39 11.25
CA MET A 28 2.47 -6.04 10.06
C MET A 28 2.39 -7.11 8.99
N SER A 29 2.35 -8.39 9.38
CA SER A 29 2.23 -9.51 8.45
C SER A 29 0.84 -9.55 7.80
N GLU A 30 -0.23 -9.29 8.56
CA GLU A 30 -1.59 -9.16 8.04
C GLU A 30 -1.73 -7.96 7.10
N ILE A 31 -1.16 -6.80 7.47
CA ILE A 31 -1.10 -5.60 6.64
C ILE A 31 -0.33 -5.90 5.36
N ALA A 32 0.83 -6.56 5.41
CA ALA A 32 1.60 -6.91 4.22
C ALA A 32 0.89 -7.94 3.31
N ALA A 33 0.12 -8.86 3.90
CA ALA A 33 -0.69 -9.82 3.16
C ALA A 33 -1.91 -9.15 2.48
N THR A 34 -2.50 -8.15 3.14
CA THR A 34 -3.72 -7.47 2.66
C THR A 34 -3.40 -6.29 1.75
N HIS A 35 -2.34 -5.55 2.04
CA HIS A 35 -1.75 -4.51 1.21
C HIS A 35 -0.61 -5.08 0.36
N ARG A 36 -0.87 -6.18 -0.35
CA ARG A 36 -0.03 -6.53 -1.49
C ARG A 36 -0.35 -5.48 -2.57
N PRO A 37 0.51 -4.49 -2.84
CA PRO A 37 0.21 -3.53 -3.87
C PRO A 37 0.21 -4.33 -5.17
N LEU A 38 -0.90 -4.28 -5.91
CA LEU A 38 -1.01 -4.93 -7.20
C LEU A 38 0.24 -4.53 -8.01
N PHE A 39 0.98 -5.51 -8.56
CA PHE A 39 2.22 -5.27 -9.31
C PHE A 39 3.43 -4.73 -8.53
N GLY A 40 3.61 -5.13 -7.27
CA GLY A 40 4.91 -5.00 -6.60
C GLY A 40 5.24 -3.60 -6.06
N GLY A 41 4.22 -2.79 -5.76
CA GLY A 41 4.38 -1.44 -5.19
C GLY A 41 3.68 -0.35 -6.00
N ASP A 42 3.45 -0.60 -7.29
CA ASP A 42 2.89 0.39 -8.20
C ASP A 42 1.36 0.45 -8.10
N VAL A 43 0.82 1.64 -7.86
CA VAL A 43 -0.63 1.87 -7.89
C VAL A 43 -1.05 2.18 -9.32
N TYR A 44 -2.06 1.45 -9.80
CA TYR A 44 -2.64 1.67 -11.12
C TYR A 44 -4.07 2.19 -11.00
N LEU A 45 -4.38 3.21 -11.77
CA LEU A 45 -5.71 3.76 -11.94
C LEU A 45 -6.41 3.10 -13.13
N THR A 46 -7.70 2.84 -12.97
CA THR A 46 -8.61 2.50 -14.06
C THR A 46 -8.95 3.75 -14.87
N GLY A 47 -9.45 3.54 -16.10
CA GLY A 47 -9.92 4.66 -16.93
C GLY A 47 -10.98 5.54 -16.26
N ARG A 48 -11.82 4.98 -15.37
CA ARG A 48 -12.81 5.75 -14.63
C ARG A 48 -12.15 6.71 -13.63
N GLU A 49 -11.20 6.20 -12.85
CA GLU A 49 -10.48 7.01 -11.86
C GLU A 49 -9.65 8.12 -12.53
N VAL A 50 -9.07 7.85 -13.70
CA VAL A 50 -8.37 8.87 -14.49
C VAL A 50 -9.34 9.96 -14.97
N THR A 51 -10.51 9.59 -15.49
CA THR A 51 -11.51 10.59 -15.92
C THR A 51 -12.00 11.46 -14.76
N GLU A 52 -12.16 10.88 -13.57
CA GLU A 52 -12.58 11.60 -12.36
C GLU A 52 -11.49 12.57 -11.87
N ARG A 53 -10.22 12.14 -11.84
CA ARG A 53 -9.11 12.97 -11.36
C ARG A 53 -8.74 14.11 -12.33
N LEU A 54 -8.76 13.83 -13.63
CA LEU A 54 -8.42 14.82 -14.65
C LEU A 54 -9.62 15.70 -15.05
N PHE A 55 -10.83 15.41 -14.53
CA PHE A 55 -12.07 16.06 -14.93
C PHE A 55 -12.30 16.06 -16.45
N ILE A 56 -11.94 14.96 -17.11
CA ILE A 56 -12.08 14.78 -18.55
C ILE A 56 -13.12 13.72 -18.88
N SER A 57 -13.70 13.82 -20.08
CA SER A 57 -14.61 12.80 -20.59
C SER A 57 -13.85 11.52 -20.97
N ARG A 58 -14.57 10.38 -21.04
CA ARG A 58 -14.04 9.12 -21.60
C ARG A 58 -13.53 9.27 -23.03
N ARG A 59 -14.19 10.13 -23.83
CA ARG A 59 -13.79 10.48 -25.20
C ARG A 59 -12.42 11.16 -25.21
N THR A 60 -12.23 12.16 -24.34
CA THR A 60 -10.95 12.87 -24.20
C THR A 60 -9.83 11.94 -23.73
N LEU A 61 -10.10 11.04 -22.78
CA LEU A 61 -9.13 10.04 -22.34
C LEU A 61 -8.75 9.07 -23.46
N GLN A 62 -9.67 8.75 -24.36
CA GLN A 62 -9.37 7.98 -25.57
C GLN A 62 -8.49 8.77 -26.54
N ASP A 63 -8.83 10.02 -26.81
CA ASP A 63 -8.01 10.88 -27.68
C ASP A 63 -6.59 11.05 -27.14
N TYR A 64 -6.40 11.14 -25.81
CA TYR A 64 -5.08 11.20 -25.19
C TYR A 64 -4.28 9.90 -25.34
N ARG A 65 -4.94 8.74 -25.31
CA ARG A 65 -4.29 7.46 -25.60
C ARG A 65 -3.90 7.35 -27.07
N ASP A 66 -4.80 7.71 -27.96
CA ASP A 66 -4.59 7.61 -29.41
C ASP A 66 -3.45 8.55 -29.86
N ARG A 67 -3.31 9.70 -29.19
CA ARG A 67 -2.21 10.66 -29.37
C ARG A 67 -0.94 10.30 -28.61
N GLY A 68 -0.93 9.23 -27.80
CA GLY A 68 0.21 8.82 -26.99
C GLY A 68 0.58 9.80 -25.86
N LEU A 69 -0.35 10.68 -25.45
CA LEU A 69 -0.12 11.67 -24.40
C LEU A 69 -0.15 11.07 -22.99
N LEU A 70 -0.96 10.03 -22.79
CA LEU A 70 -1.05 9.32 -21.52
C LEU A 70 -0.56 7.88 -21.68
N PRO A 71 0.56 7.50 -21.02
CA PRO A 71 1.02 6.13 -21.01
C PRO A 71 0.03 5.25 -20.26
N TYR A 72 -0.20 4.05 -20.79
CA TYR A 72 -1.09 3.06 -20.20
C TYR A 72 -0.49 1.67 -20.33
N THR A 73 -0.89 0.76 -19.44
CA THR A 73 -0.54 -0.65 -19.46
C THR A 73 -1.82 -1.47 -19.59
N ARG A 74 -1.79 -2.54 -20.40
CA ARG A 74 -2.91 -3.47 -20.53
C ARG A 74 -2.62 -4.72 -19.72
N ILE A 75 -3.44 -5.00 -18.72
CA ILE A 75 -3.31 -6.18 -17.86
C ILE A 75 -4.67 -6.87 -17.78
N GLY A 76 -4.74 -8.15 -18.16
CA GLY A 76 -5.99 -8.92 -18.15
C GLY A 76 -7.13 -8.28 -18.96
N GLY A 77 -6.80 -7.61 -20.07
CA GLY A 77 -7.78 -6.89 -20.90
C GLY A 77 -8.24 -5.54 -20.35
N LYS A 78 -7.82 -5.15 -19.15
CA LYS A 78 -8.10 -3.83 -18.57
C LYS A 78 -6.99 -2.85 -18.91
N MET A 79 -7.37 -1.61 -19.19
CA MET A 79 -6.47 -0.49 -19.43
C MET A 79 -6.22 0.22 -18.10
N LEU A 80 -4.95 0.25 -17.71
CA LEU A 80 -4.49 0.76 -16.42
C LEU A 80 -3.47 1.88 -16.65
N TYR A 81 -3.51 2.89 -15.79
CA TYR A 81 -2.62 4.05 -15.84
C TYR A 81 -1.81 4.08 -14.57
N LYS A 82 -0.49 4.15 -14.68
CA LYS A 82 0.37 4.26 -13.51
C LYS A 82 0.08 5.60 -12.82
N LEU A 83 -0.18 5.57 -11.52
CA LEU A 83 -0.32 6.77 -10.70
C LEU A 83 1.03 7.48 -10.55
#